data_AF-A0A947V713-F1
#
_entry.id   AF-A0A947V713-F1
#
_cell.length_a   1.000
_cell.length_b   1.000
_cell.length_c   1.000
_cell.angle_alpha   90.00
_cell.angle_beta   90.00
_cell.angle_gamma   90.00
#
_symmetry.space_group_name_H-M   'P 1'
#
loop_
_entity.id
_entity.type
_entity.pdbx_description
1 polymer ?
#
loop_
_entity_poly.entity_id
_entity_poly.type
_entity_poly.pdbx_seq_one_letter_code
_entity_poly.pdbx_strand_id
1 'polypeptide(L)' 'MSEPLSYLGVPLARPKVGFFELSSCEGCQLQLLNNEATLLDFLNLVEIVNFREGMTERGDTYDIAFVEGSVTR' A
#
# COMPACT_ATOMS: atom_id res chain seq x y z
N MET A 1 -18.96 -3.33 -10.08
CA MET A 1 -18.42 -1.99 -9.77
C MET A 1 -18.59 -1.79 -8.28
N SER A 2 -17.50 -1.66 -7.53
CA SER A 2 -17.56 -1.42 -6.09
C SER A 2 -18.20 -0.05 -5.81
N GLU A 3 -18.93 0.07 -4.71
CA GLU A 3 -19.47 1.36 -4.27
C GLU A 3 -18.34 2.35 -3.94
N PRO A 4 -18.54 3.66 -4.17
CA PRO A 4 -17.53 4.67 -3.85
C PRO A 4 -17.28 4.71 -2.33
N LEU A 5 -16.00 4.71 -1.95
CA LEU A 5 -15.59 4.79 -0.55
C LEU A 5 -16.07 6.11 0.06
N SER A 6 -16.61 6.05 1.28
CA SER A 6 -16.99 7.25 2.04
C SER A 6 -16.72 7.09 3.52
N TYR A 7 -16.45 8.20 4.19
CA TYR A 7 -16.30 8.26 5.65
C TYR A 7 -17.07 9.48 6.16
N LEU A 8 -17.99 9.26 7.10
CA LEU A 8 -18.87 10.31 7.64
C LEU A 8 -19.65 11.10 6.55
N GLY A 9 -20.03 10.42 5.45
CA GLY A 9 -20.74 11.03 4.32
C GLY A 9 -19.85 11.84 3.38
N VAL A 10 -18.53 11.86 3.59
CA VAL A 10 -17.56 12.49 2.68
C VAL A 10 -17.04 11.44 1.70
N PRO A 11 -17.11 11.67 0.38
CA PRO A 11 -16.53 10.77 -0.59
C PRO A 11 -15.00 10.76 -0.46
N LEU A 12 -14.41 9.57 -0.50
CA LEU A 12 -12.96 9.37 -0.42
C LEU A 12 -12.43 8.97 -1.79
N ALA A 13 -11.38 9.66 -2.22
CA ALA A 13 -10.53 9.16 -3.29
C ALA A 13 -9.66 8.02 -2.75
N ARG A 14 -9.28 7.07 -3.62
CA ARG A 14 -8.25 6.07 -3.28
C ARG A 14 -6.90 6.79 -3.24
N PRO A 15 -6.24 6.90 -2.07
CA PRO A 15 -4.96 7.59 -2.00
C PRO A 15 -3.91 6.78 -2.76
N LYS A 16 -2.95 7.50 -3.35
CA LYS A 16 -1.76 6.89 -3.94
C LYS A 16 -0.81 6.48 -2.83
N VAL A 17 -0.39 5.23 -2.82
CA VAL A 17 0.46 4.67 -1.77
C VAL A 17 1.74 4.07 -2.32
N GLY A 18 2.83 4.30 -1.59
CA GLY A 18 4.13 3.68 -1.83
C GLY A 18 4.61 2.86 -0.63
N PHE A 19 5.26 1.73 -0.89
CA PHE A 19 5.86 0.86 0.11
C PHE A 19 7.38 0.91 -0.01
N PHE A 20 8.04 1.19 1.11
CA PHE A 20 9.47 1.41 1.19
C PHE A 20 10.07 0.60 2.34
N GLU A 21 11.29 0.15 2.13
CA GLU A 21 12.06 -0.64 3.08
C GLU A 21 13.33 0.13 3.48
N LEU A 22 13.68 0.04 4.76
CA LEU A 22 14.99 0.44 5.27
C LEU A 22 15.78 -0.83 5.58
N SER A 23 16.41 -0.93 6.75
CA SER A 23 17.00 -2.17 7.21
C SER A 23 15.92 -3.09 7.79
N SER A 24 15.43 -4.03 6.96
CA SER A 24 14.45 -5.07 7.32
C SER A 24 14.62 -6.31 6.42
N CYS A 25 13.74 -7.29 6.60
CA CYS A 25 13.61 -8.51 5.78
C CYS A 25 12.36 -8.55 4.90
N GLU A 26 11.64 -7.43 4.77
CA GLU A 26 10.37 -7.29 4.02
C GLU A 26 9.20 -8.16 4.52
N GLY A 27 9.35 -8.80 5.68
CA GLY A 27 8.37 -9.75 6.20
C GLY A 27 7.01 -9.13 6.50
N CYS A 28 6.95 -7.87 6.94
CA CYS A 28 5.67 -7.21 7.21
C CYS A 28 4.93 -6.86 5.91
N GLN A 29 5.65 -6.41 4.88
CA GLN A 29 5.07 -6.16 3.56
C GLN A 29 4.59 -7.46 2.88
N LEU A 30 5.36 -8.55 2.96
CA LEU A 30 4.96 -9.84 2.38
C LEU A 30 3.73 -10.44 3.07
N GLN A 31 3.52 -10.18 4.35
CA GLN A 31 2.29 -10.58 5.04
C GLN A 31 1.03 -9.95 4.42
N LEU A 32 1.12 -8.73 3.90
CA LEU A 32 0.02 -8.07 3.20
C LEU A 32 -0.35 -8.82 1.92
N LEU A 33 0.64 -9.26 1.14
CA LEU A 33 0.45 -10.01 -0.10
C LEU A 33 -0.02 -11.45 0.14
N ASN A 34 0.42 -12.08 1.22
CA ASN A 34 0.06 -13.46 1.55
C ASN A 34 -1.37 -13.61 2.09
N ASN A 35 -2.03 -12.52 2.51
CA ASN A 35 -3.37 -12.58 3.07
C ASN A 35 -4.45 -12.54 1.96
N GLU A 36 -4.58 -13.66 1.24
CA GLU A 36 -5.50 -13.79 0.09
C GLU A 36 -6.95 -13.38 0.41
N ALA A 37 -7.41 -13.66 1.63
CA ALA A 37 -8.78 -13.39 2.06
C ALA A 37 -9.10 -11.89 2.14
N THR A 38 -8.12 -11.03 2.37
CA THR A 38 -8.31 -9.57 2.55
C THR A 38 -7.53 -8.73 1.55
N LEU A 39 -6.67 -9.35 0.73
CA LEU A 39 -5.83 -8.65 -0.24
C LEU A 39 -6.65 -7.82 -1.22
N LEU A 40 -7.71 -8.39 -1.80
CA LEU A 40 -8.54 -7.66 -2.78
C LEU A 40 -9.26 -6.46 -2.16
N ASP A 41 -9.74 -6.60 -0.92
CA ASP A 41 -10.35 -5.50 -0.19
C ASP A 41 -9.34 -4.39 0.08
N PHE A 42 -8.13 -4.74 0.51
CA PHE A 42 -7.04 -3.79 0.67
C PHE A 42 -6.70 -3.07 -0.64
N LEU A 43 -6.53 -3.82 -1.74
CA LEU A 43 -6.24 -3.25 -3.05
C LEU A 43 -7.37 -2.33 -3.56
N ASN A 44 -8.62 -2.54 -3.14
CA ASN A 44 -9.72 -1.65 -3.47
C ASN A 44 -9.69 -0.32 -2.71
N LEU A 45 -8.96 -0.23 -1.58
CA LEU A 45 -8.87 0.98 -0.76
C LEU A 45 -7.83 1.98 -1.28
N VAL A 46 -6.80 1.53 -2.01
CA VAL A 46 -5.62 2.35 -2.33
C VAL A 46 -5.19 2.19 -3.79
N GLU A 47 -4.56 3.21 -4.36
CA GLU A 47 -3.84 3.10 -5.63
C GLU A 47 -2.35 2.84 -5.32
N ILE A 48 -1.85 1.64 -5.56
CA ILE A 48 -0.44 1.33 -5.32
C ILE A 48 0.38 1.85 -6.50
N VAL A 49 1.33 2.75 -6.22
CA VAL A 49 2.20 3.36 -7.24
C VAL A 49 3.66 2.94 -7.11
N ASN A 50 4.04 2.35 -5.98
CA ASN A 50 5.38 1.83 -5.75
C ASN A 50 5.32 0.70 -4.72
N PHE A 51 5.63 -0.53 -5.11
CA PHE A 51 5.72 -1.66 -4.19
C PHE A 51 6.63 -2.76 -4.75
N ARG A 52 7.88 -2.80 -4.26
CA ARG A 52 8.94 -3.69 -4.77
C ARG A 52 8.55 -5.17 -4.82
N GLU A 53 7.82 -5.65 -3.81
CA GLU A 53 7.40 -7.06 -3.71
C GLU A 53 6.15 -7.41 -4.54
N GLY A 54 5.39 -6.40 -4.98
CA GLY A 54 4.08 -6.60 -5.62
C GLY A 54 3.99 -6.11 -7.07
N MET A 55 4.96 -5.32 -7.56
CA MET A 55 4.93 -4.69 -8.88
C MET A 55 6.32 -4.22 -9.34
N THR A 56 6.48 -4.01 -10.65
CA THR A 56 7.75 -3.55 -11.25
C THR A 56 7.75 -2.06 -11.56
N GLU A 57 6.58 -1.46 -11.80
CA GLU A 57 6.43 -0.02 -12.00
C GLU A 57 6.77 0.75 -10.72
N ARG A 58 7.33 1.95 -10.89
CA ARG A 58 7.68 2.85 -9.79
C ARG A 58 7.21 4.26 -10.09
N GLY A 59 6.39 4.79 -9.20
CA GLY A 59 5.98 6.19 -9.17
C GLY A 59 6.57 6.91 -7.96
N ASP A 60 6.96 8.17 -8.17
CA ASP A 60 7.54 9.02 -7.13
C ASP A 60 6.51 9.98 -6.51
N THR A 61 5.26 9.93 -6.97
CA THR A 61 4.16 10.76 -6.45
C THR A 61 3.17 9.88 -5.69
N TYR A 62 3.12 10.07 -4.38
CA TYR A 62 2.26 9.32 -3.46
C TYR A 62 1.74 10.23 -2.34
N ASP A 63 0.55 9.93 -1.84
CA ASP A 63 -0.08 10.63 -0.73
C ASP A 63 0.36 10.02 0.62
N ILE A 64 0.59 8.70 0.64
CA ILE A 64 0.95 7.93 1.84
C ILE A 64 2.16 7.05 1.54
N ALA A 65 3.15 7.06 2.44
CA ALA A 65 4.30 6.16 2.41
C ALA A 65 4.24 5.16 3.57
N PHE A 66 4.19 3.86 3.26
CA PHE A 66 4.39 2.79 4.23
C PHE A 66 5.88 2.48 4.29
N VAL A 67 6.50 2.67 5.46
CA VAL A 67 7.93 2.43 5.66
C VAL A 67 8.13 1.29 6.65
N GLU A 68 8.81 0.23 6.22
CA GLU A 68 9.20 -0.89 7.06
C GLU A 68 10.70 -0.83 7.40
N GLY A 69 11.05 -1.26 8.60
CA GLY A 69 12.43 -1.43 9.03
C GLY A 69 12.96 -0.29 9.88
N SER A 70 14.25 -0.36 10.18
CA SER A 70 14.93 0.63 11.01
C SER A 70 15.97 1.42 10.21
N VAL A 71 16.24 2.65 10.63
CA VAL A 71 17.38 3.43 10.14
C VAL A 71 18.64 2.88 10.81
N THR A 72 19.57 2.39 9.99
CA THR A 72 20.89 1.94 10.43
C THR A 72 21.99 2.83 9.83
N ARG A 73 23.25 2.59 10.21
CA ARG A 73 24.39 3.48 9.95
C ARG A 73 25.09 3.21 8.63
#